data_AF-A0A0G1FRG5-F1
#
_entry.id   AF-A0A0G1FRG5-F1
#
_cell.length_a   1.000
_cell.length_b   1.000
_cell.length_c   1.000
_cell.angle_alpha   90.00
_cell.angle_beta   90.00
_cell.angle_gamma   90.00
#
_symmetry.space_group_name_H-M   'P 1'
#
loop_
_entity.id
_entity.type
_entity.pdbx_description
1 polymer ?
#
loop_
_entity_poly.entity_id
_entity_poly.type
_entity_poly.pdbx_seq_one_letter_code
_entity_poly.pdbx_strand_id
1 'polypeptide(L)'
;MKQRVFVDVDDTLVLYVNPDDCSAHPFGAINGEPFVPNEELIKKLKDFQGDIFIWSGGGIAYARKVAEMVLRDSIEWIALGKHDSFSLVRPGDIVVDDQWYEMHTMKDFGVHVYSPTEEWK
;
A
#
# COMPACT_ATOMS: atom_id res chain seq x y z
N MET A 1 -11.88 -3.17 -18.87
CA MET A 1 -11.56 -2.09 -17.93
C MET A 1 -10.12 -2.25 -17.51
N LYS A 2 -9.37 -1.16 -17.35
CA LYS A 2 -8.00 -1.22 -16.84
C LYS A 2 -8.07 -1.59 -15.35
N GLN A 3 -7.25 -2.54 -14.90
CA GLN A 3 -7.27 -3.01 -13.51
C GLN A 3 -6.75 -1.89 -12.60
N ARG A 4 -7.26 -1.79 -11.38
CA ARG A 4 -6.85 -0.77 -10.40
C ARG A 4 -6.35 -1.44 -9.14
N VAL A 5 -5.27 -0.90 -8.58
CA VAL A 5 -4.75 -1.34 -7.29
C VAL A 5 -4.59 -0.15 -6.35
N PHE A 6 -5.10 -0.30 -5.13
CA PHE A 6 -4.90 0.63 -4.02
C PHE A 6 -3.93 -0.01 -3.04
N VAL A 7 -2.84 0.69 -2.75
CA VAL A 7 -1.73 0.17 -1.97
C VAL A 7 -1.57 1.05 -0.75
N ASP A 8 -1.76 0.47 0.44
CA ASP A 8 -1.45 1.16 1.68
C ASP A 8 0.05 1.49 1.79
N VAL A 9 0.40 2.41 2.66
CA VAL A 9 1.77 2.88 2.81
C VAL A 9 2.46 2.16 3.96
N ASP A 10 1.92 2.27 5.16
CA ASP A 10 2.61 1.88 6.38
C ASP A 10 2.51 0.36 6.54
N ASP A 11 3.64 -0.29 6.81
CA ASP A 11 3.78 -1.76 6.86
C ASP A 11 3.27 -2.51 5.62
N THR A 12 3.08 -1.79 4.51
CA THR A 12 2.62 -2.29 3.22
C THR A 12 3.60 -1.91 2.11
N LEU A 13 3.61 -0.65 1.65
CA LEU A 13 4.58 -0.15 0.66
C LEU A 13 5.98 -0.01 1.25
N VAL A 14 6.04 0.40 2.52
CA VAL A 14 7.26 0.43 3.33
C VAL A 14 7.07 -0.47 4.54
N LEU A 15 8.16 -1.03 5.04
CA LEU A 15 8.15 -1.89 6.22
C LEU A 15 8.92 -1.18 7.33
N TYR A 16 8.27 -0.97 8.47
CA TYR A 16 8.95 -0.40 9.63
C TYR A 16 9.86 -1.45 10.26
N VAL A 17 11.03 -1.00 10.70
CA VAL A 17 12.06 -1.88 11.23
C VAL A 17 12.60 -1.37 12.56
N ASN A 18 12.97 -2.30 13.44
CA ASN A 18 13.72 -1.99 14.66
C ASN A 18 15.04 -1.30 14.28
N PRO A 19 15.39 -0.16 14.90
CA PRO A 19 16.60 0.57 14.57
C PRO A 19 17.88 -0.19 14.92
N ASP A 20 17.82 -1.08 15.90
CA ASP A 20 18.99 -1.79 16.42
C ASP A 20 19.43 -2.97 15.53
N ASP A 21 18.49 -3.66 14.88
CA ASP A 21 18.75 -4.90 14.15
C ASP A 21 18.07 -4.98 12.76
N CYS A 22 17.36 -3.93 12.35
CA CYS A 22 16.59 -3.85 11.11
C CYS A 22 15.56 -4.99 10.92
N SER A 23 15.17 -5.70 11.98
CA SER A 23 14.08 -6.67 11.94
C SER A 23 12.73 -5.96 11.86
N ALA A 24 11.70 -6.64 11.35
CA ALA A 24 10.34 -6.08 11.27
C ALA A 24 9.86 -5.59 12.64
N HIS A 25 9.35 -4.37 12.69
CA HIS A 25 8.91 -3.76 13.94
C HIS A 25 7.58 -4.39 14.42
N PRO A 26 7.48 -4.88 15.68
CA PRO A 26 6.32 -5.67 16.14
C PRO A 26 5.02 -4.86 16.27
N PHE A 27 5.10 -3.53 16.29
CA PHE A 27 3.95 -2.64 16.36
C PHE A 27 3.77 -1.79 15.09
N GLY A 28 4.53 -2.08 14.04
CA GLY A 28 4.52 -1.27 12.83
C GLY A 28 5.05 0.15 13.05
N ALA A 29 4.52 1.11 12.29
CA ALA A 29 4.90 2.53 12.33
C ALA A 29 4.90 3.14 13.76
N ILE A 30 6.08 3.44 14.30
CA ILE A 30 6.23 4.36 15.44
C ILE A 30 6.97 5.62 14.98
N ASN A 31 6.47 6.78 15.41
CA ASN A 31 6.87 8.09 14.91
C ASN A 31 8.40 8.30 14.94
N GLY A 32 9.02 8.42 13.75
CA GLY A 32 10.45 8.65 13.59
C GLY A 32 11.31 7.40 13.47
N GLU A 33 10.72 6.19 13.48
CA GLU A 33 11.46 4.95 13.27
C GLU A 33 11.91 4.75 11.82
N PRO A 34 13.05 4.07 11.60
CA PRO A 34 13.51 3.75 10.26
C PRO A 34 12.55 2.77 9.58
N PHE A 35 12.47 2.88 8.26
CA PHE A 35 11.74 1.95 7.42
C PHE A 35 12.60 1.52 6.23
N VAL A 36 12.23 0.41 5.60
CA VAL A 36 12.78 -0.07 4.33
C VAL A 36 11.68 -0.19 3.27
N PRO A 37 12.00 -0.06 1.98
CA PRO A 37 11.04 -0.35 0.91
C PRO A 37 10.60 -1.82 0.91
N ASN A 38 9.32 -2.09 0.65
CA ASN A 38 8.86 -3.45 0.39
C ASN A 38 9.19 -3.84 -1.07
N GLU A 39 10.43 -4.29 -1.30
CA GLU A 39 10.95 -4.60 -2.64
C GLU A 39 10.12 -5.65 -3.39
N GLU A 40 9.55 -6.64 -2.70
CA GLU A 40 8.71 -7.66 -3.33
C GLU A 40 7.41 -7.06 -3.88
N LEU A 41 6.76 -6.22 -3.08
CA LEU A 41 5.56 -5.50 -3.52
C LEU A 41 5.88 -4.52 -4.65
N ILE A 42 6.96 -3.76 -4.52
CA ILE A 42 7.40 -2.82 -5.56
C ILE A 42 7.66 -3.54 -6.88
N LYS A 43 8.26 -4.74 -6.84
CA LYS A 43 8.45 -5.57 -8.03
C LYS A 43 7.11 -5.98 -8.65
N LYS A 44 6.13 -6.43 -7.86
CA LYS A 44 4.77 -6.74 -8.35
C LYS A 44 4.12 -5.52 -9.00
N LEU A 45 4.28 -4.34 -8.41
CA LEU A 45 3.74 -3.09 -8.95
C LEU A 45 4.39 -2.67 -10.28
N LYS A 46 5.68 -2.97 -10.49
CA LYS A 46 6.36 -2.70 -11.77
C LYS A 46 5.78 -3.51 -12.91
N ASP A 47 5.39 -4.75 -12.63
CA ASP A 47 4.82 -5.67 -13.62
C ASP A 47 3.30 -5.47 -13.81
N PHE A 48 2.65 -4.70 -12.92
CA PHE A 48 1.21 -4.50 -12.91
C PHE A 48 0.72 -3.63 -14.09
N GLN A 49 -0.22 -4.17 -14.86
CA GLN A 49 -0.83 -3.48 -16.00
C GLN A 49 -2.14 -2.81 -15.57
N GLY A 50 -2.04 -1.64 -14.93
CA GLY A 50 -3.19 -0.99 -14.33
C GLY A 50 -2.95 0.44 -13.88
N ASP A 51 -3.90 0.97 -13.12
CA ASP A 51 -3.73 2.22 -12.37
C ASP A 51 -3.32 1.88 -10.94
N ILE A 52 -2.25 2.50 -10.47
CA ILE A 52 -1.69 2.28 -9.13
C ILE A 52 -1.98 3.51 -8.28
N PHE A 53 -2.71 3.31 -7.19
CA PHE A 53 -3.05 4.33 -6.22
C PHE A 53 -2.27 4.07 -4.92
N ILE A 54 -1.40 4.99 -4.53
CA ILE A 54 -0.74 4.95 -3.23
C ILE A 54 -1.64 5.64 -2.21
N TRP A 55 -2.08 4.91 -1.20
CA TRP A 55 -3.34 5.17 -0.51
C TRP A 55 -3.18 5.12 1.01
N SER A 56 -2.97 6.26 1.67
CA SER A 56 -2.60 6.27 3.10
C SER A 56 -3.65 6.92 4.00
N GLY A 57 -3.83 6.36 5.21
CA GLY A 57 -4.52 7.00 6.34
C GLY A 57 -3.86 8.32 6.78
N GLY A 58 -2.53 8.45 6.63
CA GLY A 58 -1.78 9.69 6.89
C GLY A 58 -2.07 10.83 5.89
N GLY A 59 -2.90 10.58 4.86
CA GLY A 59 -3.34 11.57 3.89
C GLY A 59 -2.48 11.67 2.63
N ILE A 60 -2.97 12.43 1.65
CA ILE A 60 -2.37 12.50 0.30
C ILE A 60 -0.93 13.02 0.29
N ALA A 61 -0.60 13.98 1.15
CA ALA A 61 0.74 14.56 1.22
C ALA A 61 1.77 13.54 1.72
N TYR A 62 1.39 12.73 2.72
CA TYR A 62 2.21 11.66 3.25
C TYR A 62 2.40 10.54 2.23
N ALA A 63 1.31 10.05 1.63
CA ALA A 63 1.35 9.04 0.57
C ALA A 63 2.27 9.44 -0.58
N ARG A 64 2.15 10.68 -1.06
CA ARG A 64 3.03 11.24 -2.11
C ARG A 64 4.49 11.23 -1.67
N LYS A 65 4.77 11.71 -0.46
CA LYS A 65 6.15 11.83 0.04
C LYS A 65 6.84 10.48 0.11
N VAL A 66 6.17 9.45 0.64
CA VAL A 66 6.73 8.10 0.74
C VAL A 66 6.90 7.48 -0.65
N ALA A 67 5.89 7.59 -1.52
CA ALA A 67 5.96 7.09 -2.89
C ALA A 67 7.14 7.68 -3.68
N GLU A 68 7.37 8.98 -3.59
CA GLU A 68 8.52 9.66 -4.21
C GLU A 68 9.87 9.08 -3.73
N MET A 69 9.96 8.67 -2.46
CA MET A 69 11.18 8.11 -1.89
C MET A 69 11.47 6.70 -2.41
N VAL A 70 10.44 5.85 -2.53
CA VAL A 70 10.61 4.40 -2.75
C VAL A 70 10.26 3.92 -4.15
N LEU A 71 9.30 4.54 -4.84
CA LEU A 71 8.91 4.18 -6.20
C LEU A 71 9.69 4.97 -7.26
N ARG A 72 10.08 6.21 -6.94
CA ARG A 72 10.81 7.13 -7.84
C ARG A 72 10.19 7.18 -9.25
N ASP A 73 11.01 7.24 -10.30
CA ASP A 73 10.59 7.30 -11.70
C ASP A 73 10.32 5.91 -12.33
N SER A 74 10.25 4.85 -11.52
CA SER A 74 10.19 3.48 -12.04
C SER A 74 8.79 2.99 -12.39
N ILE A 75 7.74 3.67 -11.91
CA ILE A 75 6.33 3.30 -12.11
C ILE A 75 5.47 4.56 -12.07
N GLU A 76 4.42 4.63 -12.89
CA GLU A 76 3.39 5.67 -12.77
C GLU A 76 2.42 5.33 -11.62
N TRP A 77 2.13 6.32 -10.77
CA TRP A 77 1.23 6.16 -9.63
C TRP A 77 0.49 7.46 -9.31
N ILE A 78 -0.61 7.33 -8.55
CA ILE A 78 -1.45 8.43 -8.08
C ILE A 78 -1.53 8.38 -6.56
N ALA A 79 -1.18 9.46 -5.87
CA ALA A 79 -1.35 9.54 -4.41
C ALA A 79 -2.81 9.90 -4.04
N LEU A 80 -3.35 9.21 -3.05
CA LEU A 80 -4.68 9.43 -2.48
C LEU A 80 -4.63 9.37 -0.94
N GLY A 81 -5.54 10.10 -0.28
CA GLY A 81 -5.79 9.98 1.15
C GLY A 81 -6.92 8.99 1.44
N LYS A 82 -6.71 8.04 2.35
CA LYS A 82 -7.65 6.96 2.67
C LYS A 82 -9.01 7.45 3.15
N HIS A 83 -9.01 8.43 4.05
CA HIS A 83 -10.24 8.99 4.63
C HIS A 83 -11.15 9.67 3.58
N ASP A 84 -10.57 10.30 2.56
CA ASP A 84 -11.33 11.09 1.57
C ASP A 84 -11.72 10.27 0.34
N SER A 85 -11.05 9.14 0.09
CA SER A 85 -11.16 8.42 -1.17
C SER A 85 -11.60 6.96 -1.04
N PHE A 86 -12.00 6.52 0.16
CA PHE A 86 -12.52 5.18 0.42
C PHE A 86 -13.66 4.79 -0.50
N SER A 87 -14.57 5.72 -0.79
CA SER A 87 -15.70 5.51 -1.70
C SER A 87 -15.31 5.37 -3.18
N LEU A 88 -14.03 5.55 -3.55
CA LEU A 88 -13.56 5.37 -4.94
C LEU A 88 -13.24 3.90 -5.27
N VAL A 89 -13.07 3.06 -4.25
CA VAL A 89 -12.89 1.62 -4.38
C VAL A 89 -14.20 1.01 -4.88
N ARG A 90 -14.11 0.13 -5.87
CA ARG A 90 -15.25 -0.49 -6.56
C ARG A 90 -15.04 -2.01 -6.68
N PRO A 91 -16.12 -2.77 -6.96
CA PRO A 91 -16.00 -4.19 -7.25
C PRO A 91 -14.98 -4.44 -8.38
N GLY A 92 -14.10 -5.43 -8.18
CA GLY A 92 -13.02 -5.80 -9.10
C GLY A 92 -11.71 -5.05 -8.91
N ASP A 93 -11.66 -4.03 -8.04
CA ASP A 93 -10.39 -3.41 -7.65
C ASP A 93 -9.57 -4.34 -6.73
N ILE A 94 -8.26 -4.12 -6.71
CA ILE A 94 -7.33 -4.74 -5.78
C ILE A 94 -7.02 -3.73 -4.67
N VAL A 95 -7.03 -4.19 -3.42
CA VAL A 95 -6.55 -3.45 -2.24
C VAL A 95 -5.45 -4.27 -1.59
N VAL A 96 -4.32 -3.64 -1.29
CA VAL A 96 -3.16 -4.24 -0.63
C VAL A 96 -2.94 -3.46 0.64
N ASP A 97 -3.12 -4.11 1.78
CA ASP A 97 -3.18 -3.44 3.08
C ASP A 97 -2.81 -4.43 4.19
N ASP A 98 -1.89 -4.06 5.08
CA ASP A 98 -1.47 -4.86 6.23
C ASP A 98 -2.61 -4.99 7.25
N GLN A 99 -3.48 -3.98 7.35
CA GLN A 99 -4.69 -3.99 8.17
C GLN A 99 -5.84 -4.74 7.49
N TRP A 100 -5.54 -5.92 6.94
CA TRP A 100 -6.46 -6.73 6.14
C TRP A 100 -7.80 -7.02 6.86
N TYR A 101 -7.79 -7.11 8.20
CA TYR A 101 -9.01 -7.34 8.99
C TYR A 101 -9.94 -6.13 8.94
N GLU A 102 -9.42 -4.90 8.90
CA GLU A 102 -10.27 -3.72 8.75
C GLU A 102 -10.86 -3.65 7.34
N MET A 103 -10.12 -4.14 6.35
CA MET A 103 -10.52 -4.12 4.94
C MET A 103 -11.37 -5.34 4.53
N HIS A 104 -11.52 -6.36 5.37
CA HIS A 104 -12.19 -7.62 5.00
C HIS A 104 -13.64 -7.40 4.52
N THR A 105 -14.29 -6.36 5.04
CA THR A 105 -15.69 -6.01 4.69
C THR A 105 -15.80 -5.60 3.22
N MET A 106 -14.73 -5.13 2.58
CA MET A 106 -14.70 -4.82 1.16
C MET A 106 -14.81 -6.07 0.27
N LYS A 107 -14.41 -7.25 0.78
CA LYS A 107 -14.54 -8.52 0.04
C LYS A 107 -16.01 -8.83 -0.24
N ASP A 108 -16.91 -8.46 0.68
CA ASP A 108 -18.35 -8.63 0.52
C ASP A 108 -18.93 -7.75 -0.60
N PHE A 109 -18.19 -6.71 -1.01
CA PHE A 109 -18.51 -5.83 -2.14
C PHE A 109 -17.73 -6.19 -3.41
N GLY A 110 -17.07 -7.36 -3.47
CA GLY A 110 -16.36 -7.84 -4.64
C GLY A 110 -14.99 -7.19 -4.87
N VAL A 111 -14.35 -6.66 -3.83
CA VAL A 111 -12.97 -6.14 -3.87
C VAL A 111 -11.98 -7.25 -3.51
N HIS A 112 -10.84 -7.32 -4.19
CA HIS A 112 -9.77 -8.26 -3.90
C HIS A 112 -8.81 -7.65 -2.87
N VAL A 113 -8.94 -8.04 -1.60
CA VAL A 113 -8.07 -7.55 -0.51
C VAL A 113 -6.99 -8.57 -0.20
N TYR A 114 -5.74 -8.13 -0.25
CA TYR A 114 -4.54 -8.93 0.02
C TYR A 114 -3.69 -8.29 1.13
N SER A 115 -3.03 -9.12 1.92
CA SER A 115 -1.93 -8.65 2.76
C SER A 115 -0.68 -8.34 1.92
N PRO A 116 0.29 -7.56 2.44
CA PRO A 116 1.50 -7.20 1.72
C PRO A 116 2.34 -8.41 1.26
N THR A 117 2.22 -9.55 1.95
CA THR A 117 2.98 -10.77 1.67
C THR A 117 2.22 -11.78 0.82
N GLU A 118 0.94 -11.56 0.53
CA GLU A 118 0.14 -12.50 -0.26
C GLU A 118 0.45 -12.40 -1.77
N GLU A 119 0.33 -13.54 -2.48
CA GLU A 119 0.35 -13.55 -3.94
C GLU A 119 -1.00 -13.08 -4.49
N TRP A 120 -0.97 -12.13 -5.43
CA TRP A 120 -2.16 -11.66 -6.13
C TRP A 120 -2.46 -12.60 -7.29
N LYS A 121 -3.71 -13.02 -7.43
CA LYS A 121 -4.18 -13.81 -8.59
C LYS A 121 -5.09 -12.97 -9.47
#